data_AF-A0A0H5QFT9-F1
#
_entry.id   AF-A0A0H5QFT9-F1
#
_cell.length_a   1.000
_cell.length_b   1.000
_cell.length_c   1.000
_cell.angle_alpha   90.00
_cell.angle_beta   90.00
_cell.angle_gamma   90.00
#
_symmetry.space_group_name_H-M   'P 1'
#
loop_
_entity.id
_entity.type
_entity.pdbx_description
1 polymer ?
#
loop_
_entity_poly.entity_id
_entity_poly.type
_entity_poly.pdbx_seq_one_letter_code
_entity_poly.pdbx_strand_id
1 'polypeptide(L)'
;MDQGDINAYEDETVLLSRDPALILARIRHVEEQVSAQRVAVYEAASAASRGHDTFCRRGPIFFRSNSPADAVVLQNEILEKLLSRLDSLEKKSRLVSCTSLNC
;
A
#
# COMPACT_ATOMS: atom_id res chain seq x y z
N MET A 1 -12.34 13.33 2.27
CA MET A 1 -11.26 12.91 3.18
C MET A 1 -10.38 11.94 2.40
N ASP A 2 -9.09 12.20 2.33
CA ASP A 2 -8.18 11.38 1.53
C ASP A 2 -7.81 10.11 2.32
N GLN A 3 -8.02 8.93 1.72
CA GLN A 3 -7.78 7.64 2.39
C GLN A 3 -6.30 7.46 2.79
N GLY A 4 -5.39 8.24 2.20
CA GLY A 4 -3.96 8.27 2.57
C GLY A 4 -3.73 8.76 4.00
N ASP A 5 -4.48 9.77 4.45
CA ASP A 5 -4.28 10.39 5.77
C ASP A 5 -4.72 9.48 6.92
N ILE A 6 -5.81 8.74 6.72
CA ILE A 6 -6.35 7.80 7.74
C ILE A 6 -5.37 6.65 7.98
N ASN A 7 -4.77 6.13 6.90
CA ASN A 7 -3.84 5.00 6.95
C ASN A 7 -2.52 5.37 7.64
N ALA A 8 -2.01 6.58 7.42
CA ALA A 8 -0.81 7.07 8.09
C ALA A 8 -1.01 7.25 9.60
N TYR A 9 -2.17 7.77 10.00
CA TYR A 9 -2.52 7.94 11.42
C TYR A 9 -2.66 6.60 12.16
N GLU A 10 -3.26 5.59 11.51
CA GLU A 10 -3.34 4.24 12.06
C GLU A 10 -1.96 3.60 12.25
N ASP A 11 -1.04 3.80 11.32
CA ASP A 11 0.32 3.25 11.41
C ASP A 11 1.08 3.84 12.60
N GLU A 12 0.97 5.15 12.82
CA GLU A 12 1.57 5.82 13.98
C GLU A 12 0.94 5.35 15.29
N THR A 13 -0.39 5.20 15.32
CA THR A 13 -1.10 4.69 16.49
C THR A 13 -0.63 3.27 16.87
N VAL A 14 -0.46 2.40 15.88
CA VAL A 14 0.08 1.04 16.09
C VAL A 14 1.51 1.09 16.60
N LEU A 15 2.37 1.93 16.03
CA LEU A 15 3.77 2.06 16.49
C LEU A 15 3.86 2.58 17.93
N LEU A 16 2.98 3.51 18.33
CA LEU A 16 2.92 4.04 19.70
C LEU A 16 2.50 3.01 20.74
N SER A 17 1.75 1.96 20.35
CA SER A 17 1.37 0.88 21.26
C SER A 17 2.57 0.08 21.78
N ARG A 18 3.68 0.08 21.03
CA ARG A 18 4.89 -0.74 21.26
C ARG A 18 4.63 -2.24 21.37
N ASP A 19 3.45 -2.72 20.97
CA ASP A 19 3.14 -4.15 20.91
C ASP A 19 3.77 -4.76 19.64
N PRO A 20 4.76 -5.67 19.78
CA PRO A 20 5.41 -6.27 18.62
C PRO A 20 4.45 -7.09 17.75
N ALA A 21 3.45 -7.75 18.34
CA ALA A 21 2.48 -8.54 17.58
C ALA A 21 1.57 -7.63 16.74
N LEU A 22 1.12 -6.51 17.30
CA LEU A 22 0.29 -5.53 16.59
C LEU A 22 1.05 -4.86 15.44
N ILE A 23 2.31 -4.49 15.67
CA ILE A 23 3.18 -3.89 14.65
C ILE A 23 3.41 -4.89 13.50
N LEU A 24 3.73 -6.16 13.81
CA LEU A 24 3.90 -7.20 12.80
C LEU A 24 2.62 -7.46 12.02
N ALA A 25 1.46 -7.51 12.68
CA ALA A 25 0.17 -7.68 12.03
C ALA A 25 -0.11 -6.51 11.05
N ARG A 26 0.24 -5.28 11.44
CA ARG A 26 0.07 -4.12 10.57
C ARG A 26 1.00 -4.14 9.36
N ILE A 27 2.28 -4.52 9.54
CA ILE A 27 3.22 -4.69 8.42
C ILE A 27 2.67 -5.71 7.42
N ARG A 28 2.24 -6.89 7.90
CA ARG A 28 1.64 -7.93 7.03
C ARG A 28 0.42 -7.43 6.27
N HIS A 29 -0.43 -6.64 6.92
CA HIS A 29 -1.58 -6.05 6.25
C HIS A 29 -1.17 -5.12 5.09
N VAL A 30 -0.12 -4.32 5.28
CA VAL A 30 0.41 -3.45 4.20
C VAL A 30 1.07 -4.30 3.09
N GLU A 31 1.77 -5.39 3.43
CA GLU A 31 2.32 -6.34 2.44
C GLU A 31 1.23 -7.00 1.58
N GLU A 32 0.09 -7.35 2.18
CA GLU A 32 -1.09 -7.86 1.46
C GLU A 32 -1.65 -6.81 0.49
N GLN A 33 -1.72 -5.54 0.92
CA GLN A 33 -2.14 -4.43 0.05
C GLN A 33 -1.16 -4.25 -1.13
N VAL A 34 0.15 -4.32 -0.89
CA VAL A 34 1.18 -4.26 -1.94
C VAL A 34 1.00 -5.42 -2.93
N SER A 35 0.80 -6.64 -2.43
CA SER A 35 0.63 -7.82 -3.26
C SER A 35 -0.62 -7.73 -4.14
N ALA A 36 -1.75 -7.32 -3.56
CA ALA A 36 -2.98 -7.07 -4.30
C ALA A 36 -2.83 -5.98 -5.36
N GLN A 37 -2.07 -4.92 -5.05
CA GLN A 37 -1.83 -3.82 -5.98
C GLN A 37 -0.91 -4.23 -7.14
N ARG A 38 0.10 -5.09 -6.91
CA ARG A 38 0.94 -5.66 -7.98
C ARG A 38 0.11 -6.44 -9.01
N VAL A 39 -0.86 -7.22 -8.53
CA VAL A 39 -1.80 -7.93 -9.42
C VAL A 39 -2.60 -6.93 -10.26
N ALA A 40 -3.12 -5.87 -9.63
CA ALA A 40 -3.88 -4.83 -10.34
C ALA A 40 -3.05 -4.10 -11.42
N VAL A 41 -1.76 -3.83 -11.16
CA VAL A 41 -0.83 -3.29 -12.16
C VAL A 41 -0.67 -4.25 -13.33
N TYR A 42 -0.45 -5.53 -13.05
CA TYR A 42 -0.30 -6.56 -14.09
C TYR A 42 -1.56 -6.70 -14.94
N GLU A 43 -2.73 -6.75 -14.31
CA GLU A 43 -4.03 -6.83 -15.00
C GLU A 43 -4.26 -5.62 -15.90
N ALA A 44 -3.99 -4.41 -15.40
CA ALA A 44 -4.11 -3.19 -16.20
C ALA A 44 -3.16 -3.17 -17.40
N ALA A 45 -1.89 -3.57 -17.20
CA ALA A 45 -0.90 -3.63 -18.28
C ALA A 45 -1.25 -4.70 -19.32
N SER A 46 -1.71 -5.87 -18.88
CA SER A 46 -2.16 -6.95 -19.74
C SER A 46 -3.37 -6.52 -20.58
N ALA A 47 -4.39 -5.93 -19.95
CA ALA A 47 -5.57 -5.41 -20.65
C ALA A 47 -5.20 -4.30 -21.65
N ALA A 48 -4.33 -3.36 -21.26
CA ALA A 48 -3.87 -2.29 -22.13
C ALA A 48 -3.15 -2.81 -23.38
N SER A 49 -2.24 -3.78 -23.23
CA SER A 49 -1.50 -4.39 -24.35
C SER A 49 -2.40 -5.12 -25.36
N ARG A 50 -3.57 -5.57 -24.93
CA ARG A 50 -4.56 -6.28 -25.78
C ARG A 50 -5.65 -5.36 -26.33
N GLY A 51 -5.61 -4.05 -26.00
CA GLY A 51 -6.64 -3.10 -26.40
C GLY A 51 -8.00 -3.34 -25.72
N HIS A 52 -8.01 -3.99 -24.56
CA HIS A 52 -9.21 -4.17 -23.75
C HIS A 52 -9.48 -2.94 -22.88
N ASP A 53 -10.72 -2.83 -22.41
CA ASP A 53 -11.07 -1.87 -21.38
C ASP A 53 -10.25 -2.12 -20.12
N THR A 54 -9.63 -1.07 -19.59
CA THR A 54 -8.86 -1.11 -18.36
C THR A 54 -9.64 -0.56 -17.20
N PHE A 55 -9.50 -1.23 -16.05
CA PHE A 55 -10.10 -0.81 -14.80
C PHE A 55 -8.99 -0.48 -13.80
N CYS A 56 -9.13 0.66 -13.16
CA CYS A 56 -8.30 1.07 -12.04
C CYS A 56 -8.92 0.59 -10.73
N ARG A 57 -8.09 0.26 -9.76
CA ARG A 57 -8.49 -0.18 -8.43
C ARG A 57 -8.05 0.86 -7.42
N ARG A 58 -8.97 1.29 -6.57
CA ARG A 58 -8.69 2.12 -5.38
C ARG A 58 -9.36 1.47 -4.18
N GLY A 59 -8.58 0.69 -3.43
CA GLY A 59 -9.12 -0.13 -2.33
C GLY A 59 -10.14 -1.16 -2.84
N PRO A 60 -11.40 -1.16 -2.36
CA PRO A 60 -12.46 -2.05 -2.84
C PRO A 60 -13.18 -1.53 -4.10
N ILE A 61 -12.86 -0.34 -4.59
CA ILE A 61 -13.57 0.30 -5.70
C ILE A 61 -12.83 0.06 -7.01
N PHE A 62 -13.58 -0.34 -8.04
CA PHE A 62 -13.12 -0.44 -9.42
C PHE A 62 -13.76 0.65 -10.27
N PHE A 63 -12.97 1.32 -11.10
CA PHE A 63 -13.48 2.33 -12.03
C PHE A 63 -12.82 2.16 -13.39
N ARG A 64 -13.60 2.36 -14.45
CA ARG A 64 -13.09 2.29 -15.83
C ARG A 64 -12.17 3.49 -16.09
N SER A 65 -11.03 3.25 -16.71
CA SER A 65 -10.16 4.32 -17.19
C SER A 65 -10.57 4.77 -18.58
N ASN A 66 -10.42 6.07 -18.86
CA ASN A 66 -10.60 6.62 -20.20
C ASN A 66 -9.41 6.31 -21.13
N SER A 67 -8.27 5.93 -20.55
CA SER A 67 -7.03 5.59 -21.25
C SER A 67 -6.38 4.37 -20.60
N PRO A 68 -6.10 3.30 -21.36
CA PRO A 68 -5.36 2.16 -20.88
C PRO A 68 -3.98 2.49 -20.32
N ALA A 69 -3.27 3.44 -20.94
CA ALA A 69 -1.97 3.89 -20.47
C ALA A 69 -2.09 4.60 -19.10
N ASP A 70 -3.07 5.49 -18.95
CA ASP A 70 -3.29 6.23 -17.71
C ASP A 70 -3.67 5.29 -16.56
N ALA A 71 -4.39 4.21 -16.86
CA ALA A 71 -4.71 3.17 -15.89
C ALA A 71 -3.45 2.51 -15.33
N VAL A 72 -2.51 2.15 -16.21
CA VAL A 72 -1.24 1.55 -15.81
C VAL A 72 -0.41 2.53 -14.99
N VAL A 73 -0.32 3.80 -15.41
CA VAL A 73 0.40 4.85 -14.66
C VAL A 73 -0.19 5.00 -13.25
N LEU A 74 -1.51 5.17 -13.14
CA LEU A 74 -2.18 5.35 -11.85
C LEU A 74 -1.98 4.14 -10.91
N GLN A 75 -2.09 2.93 -11.43
CA GLN A 75 -1.90 1.72 -10.63
C GLN A 75 -0.46 1.60 -10.13
N ASN A 76 0.53 2.03 -10.93
CA ASN A 76 1.93 2.10 -10.51
C ASN A 76 2.16 3.19 -9.45
N GLU A 77 1.59 4.38 -9.59
CA GLU A 77 1.67 5.43 -8.57
C GLU A 77 1.12 4.97 -7.21
N ILE A 78 0.00 4.24 -7.22
CA ILE A 78 -0.56 3.66 -5.99
C ILE A 78 0.39 2.60 -5.41
N LEU A 79 0.97 1.75 -6.26
CA LEU A 79 1.94 0.74 -5.83
C LEU A 79 3.18 1.38 -5.18
N GLU A 80 3.74 2.43 -5.79
CA GLU A 80 4.89 3.15 -5.26
C GLU A 80 4.59 3.78 -3.90
N LYS A 81 3.41 4.38 -3.73
CA LYS A 81 2.96 4.92 -2.44
C LYS A 81 2.86 3.83 -1.37
N LEU A 82 2.31 2.66 -1.71
CA LEU A 82 2.22 1.53 -0.78
C LEU A 82 3.60 0.96 -0.41
N LEU A 83 4.51 0.86 -1.38
CA LEU A 83 5.90 0.43 -1.13
C LEU A 83 6.65 1.40 -0.23
N SER A 84 6.51 2.71 -0.48
CA SER A 84 7.11 3.75 0.36
C SER A 84 6.56 3.72 1.79
N ARG A 85 5.26 3.49 1.94
CA ARG A 85 4.61 3.31 3.25
C ARG A 85 5.12 2.09 3.99
N LEU A 86 5.23 0.94 3.31
CA LEU A 86 5.76 -0.30 3.88
C LEU A 86 7.18 -0.11 4.40
N ASP A 87 8.07 0.45 3.57
CA ASP A 87 9.46 0.74 3.94
C ASP A 87 9.54 1.72 5.14
N SER A 88 8.70 2.76 5.16
CA SER A 88 8.63 3.69 6.30
C SER A 88 8.21 2.97 7.58
N LEU A 89 7.18 2.12 7.51
CA LEU A 89 6.66 1.38 8.66
C LEU A 89 7.68 0.37 9.20
N GLU A 90 8.37 -0.36 8.32
CA GLU A 90 9.46 -1.28 8.70
C GLU A 90 10.66 -0.58 9.32
N LYS A 91 11.02 0.61 8.83
CA LYS A 91 12.11 1.42 9.43
C LYS A 91 11.71 1.92 10.82
N LYS A 92 10.49 2.45 10.95
CA LYS A 92 9.98 2.96 12.23
C LYS A 92 9.83 1.83 13.26
N SER A 93 9.37 0.64 12.86
CA SER A 93 9.24 -0.50 13.79
C SER A 93 10.57 -0.93 14.38
N ARG A 94 11.65 -0.95 13.59
CA ARG A 94 13.01 -1.24 14.07
C ARG A 94 13.48 -0.23 15.12
N LEU A 95 13.18 1.05 14.94
CA LEU A 95 13.51 2.09 15.92
C LEU A 95 12.78 1.89 17.26
N VAL A 96 11.51 1.47 17.21
CA VAL A 96 10.72 1.15 18.41
C VAL A 96 11.29 -0.08 19.14
N SER A 97 11.76 -1.10 18.40
CA SER A 97 12.41 -2.27 19.02
C SER A 97 13.78 -1.97 19.63
N CYS A 98 14.56 -1.03 19.08
CA CYS A 98 15.88 -0.68 19.63
C CYS A 98 15.78 0.16 20.92
N THR A 99 14.72 0.97 21.05
CA THR A 99 14.51 1.81 22.25
C THR A 99 14.00 1.03 23.46
N SER A 100 13.42 -0.15 23.25
CA SER A 100 12.92 -1.03 24.32
C SER A 100 14.01 -1.93 24.94
N LEU A 101 15.21 -2.00 24.34
CA LEU A 101 16.37 -2.77 24.85
C LEU A 101 17.32 -1.94 25.73
N ASN A 102 17.09 -0.63 25.87
CA ASN A 102 17.95 0.30 26.62
C ASN A 102 17.28 0.85 27.91
N CYS A 103 16.31 0.13 28.48
CA CYS A 103 15.65 0.49 29.74
C CYS A 103 15.75 -0.66 30.75
#